data_AF-A0A800BR98-F1
#
_entry.id   AF-A0A800BR98-F1
#
_cell.length_a   1.000
_cell.length_b   1.000
_cell.length_c   1.000
_cell.angle_alpha   90.00
_cell.angle_beta   90.00
_cell.angle_gamma   90.00
#
_symmetry.space_group_name_H-M   'P 1'
#
loop_
_entity.id
_entity.type
_entity.pdbx_description
1 polymer ?
#
loop_
_entity_poly.entity_id
_entity_poly.type
_entity_poly.pdbx_seq_one_letter_code
_entity_poly.pdbx_strand_id
1 'polypeptide(L)' 'MLAEVRDPYQRVSQALTRTVIHIILLGGAATMVVPFVWMLSTSLKTKLGVFHIPPTLIPPDPQWHNYVN' A
#
# COMPACT_ATOMS: atom_id res chain seq x y z
N MET A 1 -45.75 -16.09 15.64
CA MET A 1 -44.48 -16.55 15.05
C MET A 1 -44.37 -15.96 13.64
N LEU A 2 -44.13 -14.65 13.53
CA LEU A 2 -43.94 -13.98 12.24
C LEU A 2 -42.44 -13.94 11.99
N ALA A 3 -41.97 -14.64 10.96
CA ALA A 3 -40.57 -14.58 10.54
C ALA A 3 -40.29 -13.14 10.13
N GLU A 4 -39.37 -12.49 10.85
CA GLU A 4 -38.90 -11.15 10.54
C GLU A 4 -38.27 -11.19 9.15
N VAL A 5 -39.02 -10.72 8.15
CA VAL A 5 -38.58 -10.60 6.77
C VAL A 5 -37.49 -9.53 6.78
N ARG A 6 -36.24 -9.96 6.93
CA ARG A 6 -35.08 -9.06 6.95
C ARG A 6 -35.01 -8.36 5.59
N ASP A 7 -35.38 -7.09 5.57
CA ASP A 7 -35.55 -6.28 4.37
C ASP A 7 -34.28 -6.36 3.49
N PRO A 8 -34.37 -6.80 2.22
CA PRO A 8 -33.20 -6.95 1.35
C PRO A 8 -32.43 -5.64 1.16
N TYR A 9 -33.14 -4.50 1.26
CA TYR A 9 -32.53 -3.16 1.23
C TYR A 9 -31.52 -2.93 2.35
N GLN A 10 -31.70 -3.53 3.53
CA GLN A 10 -30.73 -3.40 4.64
C GLN A 10 -29.44 -4.18 4.36
N ARG A 11 -29.48 -5.22 3.52
CA ARG A 11 -28.29 -6.02 3.20
C ARG A 11 -27.40 -5.35 2.16
N VAL A 12 -28.01 -4.69 1.18
CA VAL A 12 -27.30 -3.95 0.13
C VAL A 12 -26.58 -2.72 0.69
N SER A 13 -27.25 -1.96 1.56
CA SER A 13 -26.63 -0.80 2.23
C SER A 13 -25.43 -1.23 3.09
N GLN A 14 -25.57 -2.34 3.83
CA GLN A 14 -24.47 -2.90 4.63
C GLN A 14 -23.29 -3.40 3.76
N ALA A 15 -23.57 -4.03 2.62
CA ALA A 15 -22.52 -4.51 1.70
C ALA A 15 -21.76 -3.33 1.06
N LEU A 16 -22.46 -2.26 0.69
CA LEU A 16 -21.86 -1.04 0.14
C LEU A 16 -20.98 -0.34 1.17
N THR A 17 -21.47 -0.13 2.40
CA THR A 17 -20.68 0.46 3.49
C THR A 17 -19.42 -0.35 3.77
N ARG A 18 -19.52 -1.68 3.84
CA ARG A 18 -18.36 -2.56 4.03
C ARG A 18 -17.36 -2.39 2.88
N THR A 19 -17.82 -2.37 1.64
CA THR A 19 -16.95 -2.22 0.46
C THR A 19 -16.20 -0.89 0.49
N VAL A 20 -16.89 0.21 0.79
CA VAL A 20 -16.28 1.55 0.92
C VAL A 20 -15.24 1.57 2.03
N ILE A 21 -15.55 1.01 3.20
CA ILE A 21 -14.59 0.91 4.31
C ILE A 21 -13.33 0.13 3.89
N HIS A 22 -13.48 -0.99 3.19
CA HIS A 22 -12.33 -1.77 2.71
C HIS A 22 -11.48 -0.99 1.70
N ILE A 23 -12.10 -0.24 0.78
CA ILE A 23 -11.38 0.62 -0.17
C ILE A 23 -10.58 1.70 0.57
N ILE A 24 -11.18 2.35 1.57
CA ILE A 24 -10.49 3.37 2.39
C ILE A 24 -9.34 2.75 3.17
N LEU A 25 -9.56 1.59 3.79
CA LEU A 25 -8.52 0.86 4.53
C LEU A 25 -7.37 0.42 3.62
N LEU A 26 -7.67 -0.09 2.42
CA LEU A 26 -6.66 -0.44 1.41
C LEU A 26 -5.90 0.79 0.93
N GLY A 27 -6.59 1.90 0.69
CA GLY A 27 -5.97 3.17 0.34
C GLY A 27 -4.98 3.63 1.42
N GLY A 28 -5.42 3.65 2.68
CA GLY A 28 -4.57 3.99 3.83
C GLY A 28 -3.40 3.03 4.00
N ALA A 29 -3.62 1.73 3.82
CA ALA A 29 -2.55 0.74 3.87
C ALA A 29 -1.51 0.96 2.76
N ALA A 30 -1.94 1.27 1.54
CA ALA A 30 -1.04 1.57 0.43
C ALA A 30 -0.17 2.80 0.73
N THR A 31 -0.74 3.90 1.25
CA THR A 31 0.04 5.08 1.65
C THR A 31 1.05 4.78 2.75
N MET A 32 0.72 3.88 3.67
CA MET A 32 1.66 3.44 4.71
C MET A 32 2.81 2.59 4.15
N VAL A 33 2.60 1.84 3.07
CA VAL A 33 3.63 1.00 2.41
C VAL A 33 4.60 1.82 1.55
N VAL A 34 4.13 2.91 0.93
CA VAL A 34 4.97 3.81 0.10
C VAL A 34 6.32 4.19 0.75
N PRO A 35 6.39 4.70 1.99
CA PRO A 35 7.67 5.06 2.60
C PRO A 35 8.60 3.86 2.79
N PHE A 36 8.08 2.65 3.04
CA PHE A 36 8.91 1.45 3.14
C PHE A 36 9.51 1.03 1.80
N VAL A 37 8.72 1.09 0.73
CA VAL A 37 9.20 0.83 -0.63
C VAL A 37 10.28 1.84 -1.01
N TRP A 38 10.08 3.11 -0.66
CA TRP A 38 11.08 4.15 -0.86
C TRP A 38 12.37 3.86 -0.09
N MET A 39 12.26 3.48 1.19
CA MET A 39 13.43 3.14 2.01
C MET A 39 14.22 1.96 1.41
N LEU A 40 13.52 0.91 0.97
CA LEU A 40 14.14 -0.25 0.33
C LEU A 40 14.81 0.11 -1.01
N SER A 41 14.20 1.01 -1.78
CA SER A 41 14.83 1.56 -2.98
C SER A 41 16.12 2.31 -2.64
N THR A 42 16.08 3.17 -1.63
CA THR A 42 17.23 4.00 -1.23
C THR A 42 18.37 3.20 -0.63
N SER A 43 18.10 2.11 0.09
CA SER A 43 19.15 1.24 0.64
C SER A 43 19.89 0.45 -0.43
N LEU A 44 19.27 0.23 -1.59
CA LEU A 44 19.89 -0.42 -2.76
C LEU A 44 20.61 0.58 -3.68
N LYS A 45 20.55 1.89 -3.42
CA LYS A 45 21.27 2.92 -4.20
C LYS A 45 22.68 3.14 -3.66
N THR A 46 23.56 3.65 -4.53
CA THR A 46 24.88 4.17 -4.11
C THR A 46 24.71 5.47 -3.31
N LYS A 47 25.70 5.82 -2.46
CA LYS A 47 25.67 7.05 -1.63
C LYS A 47 25.42 8.32 -2.46
N LEU A 48 25.98 8.41 -3.67
CA LEU A 48 25.77 9.52 -4.60
C LEU A 48 24.48 9.35 -5.43
N GLY A 49 24.04 8.12 -5.69
CA GLY A 49 22.82 7.82 -6.43
C GLY A 49 21.53 8.19 -5.71
N VAL A 50 21.56 8.33 -4.37
CA VAL A 50 20.41 8.84 -3.59
C VAL A 50 20.11 10.31 -3.90
N PHE A 51 21.13 11.09 -4.30
CA PHE A 51 20.99 12.50 -4.65
C PHE A 51 20.68 12.75 -6.14
N HIS A 52 20.56 11.70 -6.96
CA HIS A 52 20.19 11.86 -8.36
C HIS A 52 18.75 12.32 -8.52
N ILE A 53 18.54 13.30 -9.40
CA ILE A 53 17.23 13.82 -9.82
C ILE A 53 17.07 13.50 -11.31
N PRO A 54 15.95 12.88 -11.74
CA PRO A 54 14.80 12.46 -10.94
C PRO A 54 15.11 11.22 -10.08
N PRO A 55 14.51 11.11 -8.88
CA PRO A 55 14.71 9.93 -8.05
C PRO A 55 14.06 8.71 -8.71
N THR A 56 14.85 7.67 -8.94
CA THR A 56 14.37 6.40 -9.53
C THR A 56 13.87 5.45 -8.45
N LEU A 57 12.73 4.78 -8.66
CA LEU A 57 12.22 3.79 -7.69
C LEU A 57 13.03 2.49 -7.73
N ILE A 58 13.50 2.08 -8.91
CA ILE A 58 14.34 0.90 -9.09
C ILE A 58 15.68 1.38 -9.64
N PRO A 59 16.79 1.28 -8.88
CA PRO A 59 18.09 1.64 -9.40
C PRO A 59 18.56 0.65 -10.49
N PRO A 60 19.24 1.10 -11.55
CA PRO A 60 19.78 0.21 -12.57
C PRO A 60 20.88 -0.72 -12.02
N ASP A 61 21.68 -0.23 -11.07
CA ASP A 61 22.77 -0.98 -10.42
C ASP A 61 22.49 -1.16 -8.91
N PRO A 62 21.72 -2.18 -8.50
CA PRO A 62 21.40 -2.42 -7.09
C PRO A 62 22.62 -2.84 -6.28
N GLN A 63 22.88 -2.11 -5.19
CA GLN A 63 24.01 -2.30 -4.29
C GLN A 63 23.72 -3.38 -3.23
N TRP A 64 23.68 -4.65 -3.64
CA TRP A 64 23.43 -5.77 -2.74
C TRP A 64 24.49 -5.93 -1.64
N HIS A 65 25.72 -5.48 -1.91
CA HIS A 65 26.81 -5.52 -0.91
C HIS A 65 26.50 -4.71 0.35
N ASN A 66 25.50 -3.82 0.35
CA ASN A 66 25.02 -3.13 1.54
C ASN A 66 24.42 -4.08 2.59
N TYR A 67 24.08 -5.32 2.20
CA TYR A 67 23.43 -6.33 3.05
C TYR A 67 24.27 -7.57 3.33
N VAL A 68 25.42 -7.73 2.67
CA VAL A 68 26.22 -8.99 2.68
C VAL A 68 27.43 -8.90 3.62
N ASN A 69 27.52 -7.85 4.45
CA ASN A 69 28.55 -7.77 5.51
C ASN A 69 28.19 -8.66 6.70
#